data_AF-A0A6L8K982-F1
#
_entry.id   AF-A0A6L8K982-F1
#
_cell.length_a   1.000
_cell.length_b   1.000
_cell.length_c   1.000
_cell.angle_alpha   90.00
_cell.angle_beta   90.00
_cell.angle_gamma   90.00
#
_symmetry.space_group_name_H-M   'P 1'
#
loop_
_entity.id
_entity.type
_entity.pdbx_description
1 polymer ?
#
loop_
_entity_poly.entity_id
_entity_poly.type
_entity_poly.pdbx_seq_one_letter_code
_entity_poly.pdbx_strand_id
1 'polypeptide(L)'
;MLWIKALHIFFVIAWMAGVFYLPRIFVNMAMETDKNTTARLLLMARKLYRFSMWLSVFAVLFGAILVYMQYGVHMPGWLHAKLTLVVLVIGYHHMCGGILKKFERGENKRSHKWFRVFNELPVFIMLAIVILVVVKPF
;
A
#
# COMPACT_ATOMS: atom_id res chain seq x y z
N MET A 1 19.72 0.37 -16.36
CA MET A 1 18.39 -0.29 -16.36
C MET A 1 18.23 -1.30 -15.22
N LEU A 2 19.13 -2.28 -15.07
CA LEU A 2 19.00 -3.35 -14.06
C LEU A 2 18.97 -2.84 -12.61
N TRP A 3 19.84 -1.90 -12.26
CA TRP A 3 19.86 -1.28 -10.91
C TRP A 3 18.55 -0.56 -10.56
N ILE A 4 17.99 0.21 -11.48
CA ILE A 4 16.71 0.91 -11.28
C ILE A 4 15.59 -0.10 -11.07
N LYS A 5 15.59 -1.21 -11.83
CA LYS A 5 14.63 -2.31 -11.66
C LYS A 5 14.77 -2.99 -10.31
N ALA A 6 16.01 -3.26 -9.86
CA ALA A 6 16.26 -3.84 -8.54
C ALA A 6 15.77 -2.92 -7.41
N LEU A 7 16.09 -1.62 -7.48
CA LEU A 7 15.60 -0.63 -6.52
C LEU A 7 14.08 -0.53 -6.53
N HIS A 8 13.44 -0.45 -7.71
CA HIS A 8 11.99 -0.43 -7.83
C HIS A 8 11.36 -1.64 -7.13
N ILE A 9 11.85 -2.85 -7.40
CA ILE A 9 11.35 -4.08 -6.77
C ILE A 9 11.52 -4.03 -5.24
N PHE A 10 12.70 -3.63 -4.76
CA PHE A 10 12.97 -3.47 -3.34
C PHE A 10 11.96 -2.52 -2.66
N PHE A 11 11.75 -1.33 -3.23
CA PHE A 11 10.81 -0.35 -2.69
C PHE A 11 9.36 -0.83 -2.77
N VAL A 12 8.96 -1.51 -3.84
CA VAL A 12 7.61 -2.09 -3.96
C VAL A 12 7.38 -3.14 -2.88
N ILE A 13 8.31 -4.07 -2.68
CA ILE A 13 8.17 -5.11 -1.64
C ILE A 13 8.06 -4.46 -0.25
N ALA A 14 8.97 -3.54 0.06
CA ALA A 14 8.99 -2.86 1.36
C ALA A 14 7.72 -2.01 1.59
N TRP A 15 7.24 -1.31 0.55
CA TRP A 15 6.01 -0.53 0.60
C TRP A 15 4.79 -1.44 0.83
N MET A 16 4.67 -2.53 0.06
CA MET A 16 3.56 -3.47 0.16
C MET A 16 3.50 -4.16 1.53
N ALA A 17 4.64 -4.49 2.12
CA ALA A 17 4.69 -5.00 3.49
C ALA A 17 4.04 -4.03 4.50
N GLY A 18 4.30 -2.72 4.37
CA GLY A 18 3.65 -1.71 5.18
C GLY A 18 2.14 -1.57 4.90
N VAL A 19 1.74 -1.63 3.63
CA VAL A 19 0.32 -1.59 3.21
C VAL A 19 -0.47 -2.78 3.75
N PHE A 20 0.12 -3.98 3.81
CA PHE A 20 -0.53 -5.16 4.40
C PHE A 20 -0.60 -5.10 5.91
N TYR A 21 0.44 -4.61 6.56
CA TYR A 21 0.52 -4.69 8.02
C TYR A 21 -0.27 -3.59 8.73
N LEU A 22 -0.42 -2.41 8.10
CA LEU A 22 -1.12 -1.27 8.71
C LEU A 22 -2.62 -1.53 8.99
N PRO A 23 -3.43 -2.06 8.04
CA PRO A 23 -4.81 -2.48 8.30
C PRO A 23 -4.92 -3.51 9.42
N ARG A 24 -3.95 -4.42 9.54
CA ARG A 24 -3.94 -5.43 10.60
C ARG A 24 -3.73 -4.81 11.98
N ILE A 25 -2.93 -3.74 12.08
CA ILE A 25 -2.84 -2.94 13.32
C ILE A 25 -4.20 -2.30 13.62
N PHE A 26 -4.93 -1.80 12.61
CA PHE A 26 -6.27 -1.24 12.81
C PHE A 26 -7.29 -2.25 13.33
N VAL A 27 -7.24 -3.51 12.85
CA VAL A 27 -8.06 -4.61 13.39
C VAL A 27 -7.81 -4.77 14.90
N ASN A 28 -6.54 -4.85 15.29
CA ASN A 28 -6.17 -5.03 16.70
C ASN A 28 -6.60 -3.82 17.55
N MET A 29 -6.37 -2.59 17.08
CA MET A 29 -6.84 -1.39 17.79
C MET A 29 -8.36 -1.31 17.90
N ALA A 30 -9.12 -1.86 16.94
CA ALA A 30 -10.58 -1.90 17.00
C ALA A 30 -11.13 -3.01 17.92
N MET A 31 -10.30 -3.95 18.35
CA MET A 31 -10.65 -5.02 19.29
C MET A 31 -10.15 -4.72 20.71
N GLU A 32 -9.13 -3.89 20.84
CA GLU A 32 -8.48 -3.58 22.11
C GLU A 32 -9.32 -2.60 22.94
N THR A 33 -9.38 -2.86 24.24
CA THR A 33 -10.04 -1.98 25.23
C THR A 33 -9.06 -1.30 26.17
N ASP A 34 -7.84 -1.85 26.30
CA ASP A 34 -6.79 -1.23 27.10
C ASP A 34 -6.18 -0.01 26.41
N LYS A 35 -6.16 1.12 27.13
CA LYS A 35 -5.65 2.41 26.63
C LYS A 35 -4.14 2.36 26.39
N ASN A 36 -3.37 1.67 27.24
CA ASN A 36 -1.92 1.60 27.10
C ASN A 36 -1.51 0.80 25.85
N THR A 37 -2.16 -0.34 25.63
CA THR A 37 -1.97 -1.18 24.45
C THR A 37 -2.38 -0.43 23.18
N THR A 38 -3.53 0.27 23.21
CA THR A 38 -3.99 1.09 22.08
C THR A 38 -3.01 2.20 21.73
N ALA A 39 -2.46 2.92 22.73
CA ALA A 39 -1.46 3.97 22.51
C ALA A 39 -0.18 3.43 21.85
N ARG A 40 0.27 2.24 22.26
CA ARG A 40 1.43 1.56 21.66
C ARG A 40 1.17 1.16 20.21
N LEU A 41 0.01 0.57 19.94
CA LEU A 41 -0.40 0.19 18.58
C LEU A 41 -0.51 1.42 17.67
N LEU A 42 -1.03 2.53 18.19
CA LEU A 42 -1.14 3.78 17.45
C LEU A 42 0.23 4.37 17.09
N LEU A 43 1.18 4.32 18.04
CA LEU A 43 2.57 4.71 17.78
C LEU A 43 3.22 3.83 16.70
N MET A 44 3.00 2.52 16.74
CA MET A 44 3.47 1.60 15.72
C MET A 44 2.86 1.90 14.35
N ALA A 45 1.54 2.10 14.28
CA ALA A 45 0.82 2.44 13.07
C ALA A 45 1.33 3.74 12.45
N ARG A 46 1.58 4.78 13.26
CA ARG A 46 2.12 6.07 12.79
C ARG A 46 3.53 5.95 12.24
N LYS A 47 4.42 5.21 12.91
CA LYS A 47 5.78 4.97 12.42
C LYS A 47 5.74 4.20 11.10
N LEU A 48 4.95 3.13 11.04
CA LEU A 48 4.81 2.29 9.87
C LEU A 48 4.21 3.05 8.67
N TYR A 49 3.16 3.84 8.90
CA TYR A 49 2.54 4.65 7.86
C TYR A 49 3.55 5.63 7.25
N ARG A 50 4.27 6.40 8.09
CA ARG A 50 5.28 7.34 7.60
C ARG A 50 6.40 6.65 6.84
N PHE A 51 6.90 5.53 7.36
CA PHE A 51 7.94 4.74 6.69
C PHE A 51 7.47 4.21 5.34
N SER A 52 6.28 3.59 5.32
CA SER A 52 5.68 3.03 4.11
C SER A 52 5.34 4.11 3.08
N MET A 53 4.96 5.32 3.52
CA MET A 53 4.73 6.47 2.64
C MET A 53 6.00 6.86 1.88
N TRP A 54 7.15 6.97 2.56
CA TRP A 54 8.42 7.28 1.90
C TRP A 54 8.83 6.19 0.91
N LEU A 55 8.66 4.92 1.28
CA LEU A 55 8.91 3.80 0.37
C LEU A 55 8.02 3.84 -0.88
N SER A 56 6.76 4.25 -0.72
CA SER A 56 5.82 4.40 -1.84
C SER A 56 6.30 5.42 -2.86
N VAL A 57 6.85 6.55 -2.40
CA VAL A 57 7.36 7.62 -3.26
C VAL A 57 8.50 7.09 -4.12
N PHE A 58 9.46 6.40 -3.51
CA PHE A 58 10.57 5.79 -4.25
C PHE A 58 10.10 4.67 -5.19
N ALA A 59 9.15 3.82 -4.76
CA ALA A 59 8.58 2.77 -5.59
C ALA A 59 7.95 3.35 -6.87
N VAL A 60 7.14 4.40 -6.74
CA VAL A 60 6.49 5.07 -7.87
C VAL A 60 7.51 5.80 -8.74
N LEU A 61 8.47 6.51 -8.15
CA LEU A 61 9.52 7.22 -8.88
C LEU A 61 10.34 6.28 -9.77
N PHE A 62 10.89 5.20 -9.19
CA PHE A 62 11.65 4.24 -9.98
C PHE A 62 10.76 3.49 -10.98
N GLY A 63 9.49 3.26 -10.66
CA GLY A 63 8.52 2.69 -11.59
C GLY A 63 8.29 3.59 -12.81
N ALA A 64 8.09 4.89 -12.59
CA ALA A 64 7.91 5.87 -13.65
C ALA A 64 9.16 5.98 -14.56
N ILE A 65 10.35 6.01 -13.95
CA ILE A 65 11.63 6.00 -14.71
C ILE A 65 11.72 4.75 -15.59
N LEU A 66 11.38 3.56 -15.08
CA LEU A 66 11.42 2.33 -15.87
C LEU A 66 10.41 2.33 -17.01
N VAL A 67 9.19 2.82 -16.77
CA VAL A 67 8.17 2.93 -17.80
C VAL A 67 8.65 3.84 -18.92
N TYR A 68 9.18 5.01 -18.58
CA TYR A 68 9.70 5.96 -19.55
C TYR A 68 10.88 5.39 -20.35
N MET A 69 11.85 4.75 -19.67
CA MET A 69 13.02 4.18 -20.34
C MET A 69 12.69 2.98 -21.25
N GLN A 70 11.67 2.19 -20.92
CA GLN A 70 11.34 0.95 -21.65
C GLN A 70 10.31 1.17 -22.76
N TYR A 71 9.34 2.06 -22.56
CA TYR A 71 8.17 2.21 -23.44
C TYR A 71 7.99 3.64 -23.97
N GLY A 72 8.65 4.64 -23.37
CA GLY A 72 8.49 6.04 -23.76
C GLY A 72 7.02 6.46 -23.74
N VAL A 73 6.53 6.93 -24.90
CA VAL A 73 5.13 7.35 -25.11
C VAL A 73 4.21 6.17 -25.45
N HIS A 74 4.74 5.06 -25.96
CA HIS A 74 3.96 3.93 -26.45
C HIS A 74 3.90 2.81 -25.40
N MET A 75 2.95 2.93 -24.48
CA MET A 75 2.71 1.93 -23.43
C MET A 75 1.75 0.83 -23.93
N PRO A 76 2.07 -0.46 -23.73
CA PRO A 76 1.14 -1.54 -24.01
C PRO A 76 -0.05 -1.50 -23.04
N GLY A 77 -1.19 -2.08 -23.43
CA GLY A 77 -2.42 -1.95 -22.65
C GLY A 77 -2.30 -2.53 -21.23
N TRP A 78 -1.58 -3.65 -21.05
CA TRP A 78 -1.37 -4.23 -19.72
C TRP A 78 -0.68 -3.26 -18.76
N LEU A 79 0.14 -2.35 -19.29
CA LEU A 79 0.85 -1.35 -18.50
C LEU A 79 -0.09 -0.25 -18.03
N HIS A 80 -1.04 0.19 -18.87
CA HIS A 80 -2.12 1.08 -18.45
C HIS A 80 -2.95 0.46 -17.33
N ALA A 81 -3.39 -0.79 -17.50
CA ALA A 81 -4.12 -1.52 -16.47
C ALA A 81 -3.32 -1.61 -15.15
N LYS A 82 -2.02 -1.91 -15.24
CA LYS A 82 -1.13 -1.94 -14.07
C LYS A 82 -1.06 -0.57 -13.39
N LEU A 83 -0.88 0.51 -14.14
CA LEU A 83 -0.79 1.86 -13.59
C LEU A 83 -2.09 2.26 -12.88
N THR A 84 -3.25 1.90 -13.42
CA THR A 84 -4.54 2.08 -12.74
C THR A 84 -4.56 1.37 -11.39
N LEU A 85 -4.11 0.12 -11.32
CA LEU A 85 -4.01 -0.61 -10.04
C LEU A 85 -3.03 0.05 -9.07
N VAL A 86 -1.89 0.57 -9.55
CA VAL A 86 -0.94 1.32 -8.71
C VAL A 86 -1.60 2.56 -8.11
N VAL A 87 -2.39 3.30 -8.90
CA VAL A 87 -3.17 4.45 -8.40
C VAL A 87 -4.17 4.00 -7.32
N LEU A 88 -4.83 2.84 -7.49
CA LEU A 88 -5.71 2.28 -6.47
C LEU A 88 -4.95 1.92 -5.17
N VAL A 89 -3.74 1.36 -5.26
CA VAL A 89 -2.89 1.10 -4.07
C VAL A 89 -2.51 2.41 -3.37
N ILE A 90 -2.16 3.46 -4.13
CA ILE A 90 -1.86 4.78 -3.56
C ILE A 90 -3.10 5.34 -2.86
N GLY A 91 -4.27 5.26 -3.48
CA GLY A 91 -5.54 5.68 -2.89
C GLY A 91 -5.83 4.92 -1.59
N TYR A 92 -5.66 3.60 -1.60
CA TYR A 92 -5.80 2.76 -0.42
C TYR A 92 -4.85 3.18 0.70
N HIS A 93 -3.58 3.42 0.38
CA HIS A 93 -2.59 3.87 1.35
C HIS A 93 -3.01 5.19 2.00
N HIS A 94 -3.49 6.16 1.22
CA HIS A 94 -4.01 7.42 1.75
C HIS A 94 -5.26 7.22 2.61
N MET A 95 -6.16 6.30 2.23
CA MET A 95 -7.29 5.92 3.08
C MET A 95 -6.84 5.39 4.44
N CYS A 96 -5.78 4.57 4.48
CA CYS A 96 -5.17 4.14 5.73
C CYS A 96 -4.68 5.31 6.59
N GLY A 97 -4.08 6.34 5.97
CA GLY A 97 -3.71 7.58 6.66
C GLY A 97 -4.91 8.31 7.25
N GLY A 98 -6.02 8.38 6.51
CA GLY A 98 -7.28 8.95 7.00
C GLY A 98 -7.89 8.16 8.16
N ILE A 99 -7.82 6.84 8.12
CA ILE A 99 -8.26 5.94 9.20
C ILE A 99 -7.37 6.13 10.44
N LEU A 100 -6.05 6.16 10.26
CA LEU A 100 -5.10 6.39 11.34
C LEU A 100 -5.41 7.69 12.09
N LYS A 101 -5.67 8.79 11.36
CA LYS A 101 -6.08 10.07 11.96
C LYS A 101 -7.39 9.97 12.75
N LYS A 102 -8.33 9.10 12.36
CA LYS A 102 -9.57 8.86 13.12
C LYS A 102 -9.31 8.08 14.40
N PHE A 103 -8.41 7.09 14.37
CA PHE A 103 -7.96 6.40 15.59
C PHE A 103 -7.25 7.35 16.54
N GLU A 104 -6.44 8.28 16.03
CA GLU A 104 -5.77 9.32 16.84
C GLU A 104 -6.74 10.23 17.57
N ARG A 105 -7.91 10.50 16.98
CA ARG A 105 -8.96 11.31 17.61
C ARG A 105 -9.96 10.49 18.44
N GLY A 106 -9.82 9.17 18.50
CA GLY A 106 -10.80 8.29 19.16
C GLY A 106 -12.17 8.23 18.48
N GLU A 107 -12.28 8.70 17.23
CA GLU A 107 -13.54 8.81 16.48
C GLU A 107 -13.84 7.56 15.63
N ASN A 108 -13.16 6.44 15.87
CA ASN A 108 -13.34 5.27 15.04
C ASN A 108 -14.73 4.64 15.26
N LYS A 109 -15.61 4.75 14.26
CA LYS A 109 -16.95 4.16 14.24
C LYS A 109 -17.02 2.80 13.54
N ARG A 110 -15.89 2.26 13.04
CA ARG A 110 -15.86 1.02 12.25
C ARG A 110 -15.50 -0.19 13.11
N SER A 111 -16.20 -1.30 12.90
CA SER A 111 -15.98 -2.55 13.62
C SER A 111 -14.73 -3.29 13.13
N HIS A 112 -14.19 -4.17 13.97
CA HIS A 112 -13.06 -5.03 13.61
C HIS A 112 -13.33 -5.90 12.36
N LYS A 113 -14.59 -6.30 12.11
CA LYS A 113 -14.96 -7.09 10.91
C LYS A 113 -14.73 -6.28 9.62
N TRP A 114 -15.07 -5.00 9.65
CA TRP A 114 -14.82 -4.10 8.52
C TRP A 114 -13.32 -4.00 8.22
N PHE A 115 -12.48 -3.87 9.25
CA PHE A 115 -11.03 -3.81 9.08
C PHE A 115 -10.41 -5.12 8.56
N ARG A 116 -11.00 -6.28 8.85
CA ARG A 116 -10.52 -7.57 8.28
C ARG A 116 -10.75 -7.62 6.77
N VAL A 117 -11.94 -7.27 6.31
CA VAL A 117 -12.24 -7.19 4.87
C VAL A 117 -11.36 -6.13 4.21
N PHE A 118 -11.19 -4.98 4.86
CA PHE A 118 -10.31 -3.93 4.38
C PHE A 118 -8.85 -4.40 4.26
N ASN A 119 -8.38 -5.29 5.13
CA ASN A 119 -7.04 -5.89 5.08
C ASN A 119 -6.84 -6.84 3.88
N GLU A 120 -7.90 -7.43 3.33
CA GLU A 120 -7.80 -8.37 2.21
C GLU A 120 -7.69 -7.67 0.85
N LEU A 121 -8.25 -6.46 0.73
CA LEU A 121 -8.27 -5.70 -0.53
C LEU A 121 -6.89 -5.54 -1.19
N PRO A 122 -5.81 -5.17 -0.46
CA PRO A 122 -4.49 -5.01 -1.08
C PRO A 122 -3.92 -6.32 -1.63
N VAL A 123 -4.35 -7.47 -1.11
CA VAL A 123 -3.83 -8.79 -1.55
C VAL A 123 -4.30 -9.07 -2.97
N PHE A 124 -5.59 -8.84 -3.22
CA PHE A 124 -6.17 -9.00 -4.56
C PHE A 124 -5.58 -8.01 -5.56
N ILE A 125 -5.36 -6.75 -5.15
CA ILE A 125 -4.71 -5.75 -6.02
C ILE A 125 -3.28 -6.18 -6.34
N MET A 126 -2.51 -6.64 -5.35
CA MET A 126 -1.14 -7.14 -5.57
C MET A 126 -1.13 -8.33 -6.53
N LEU A 127 -2.04 -9.29 -6.35
CA LEU A 127 -2.16 -10.46 -7.23
C LEU A 127 -2.42 -10.04 -8.68
N ALA A 128 -3.37 -9.13 -8.89
CA ALA A 128 -3.68 -8.61 -10.22
C ALA A 128 -2.47 -7.89 -10.86
N ILE A 129 -1.73 -7.07 -10.08
CA ILE A 129 -0.50 -6.42 -10.55
C ILE A 129 0.56 -7.46 -10.98
N VAL A 130 0.75 -8.51 -10.18
CA VAL A 130 1.72 -9.58 -10.50
C VAL A 130 1.34 -10.29 -11.79
N ILE A 131 0.06 -10.66 -11.95
CA ILE A 131 -0.44 -11.31 -13.17
C ILE A 131 -0.20 -10.42 -14.40
N LEU A 132 -0.53 -9.13 -14.33
CA LEU A 132 -0.29 -8.19 -15.44
C LEU A 132 1.19 -8.09 -15.82
N VAL A 133 2.09 -8.08 -14.84
CA VAL A 133 3.53 -7.96 -15.10
C VAL A 133 4.14 -9.24 -15.67
N VAL A 134 3.63 -10.40 -15.26
CA VAL A 134 4.15 -11.72 -15.67
C VAL A 134 3.55 -12.16 -16.99
N VAL A 135 2.22 -12.15 -17.10
CA VAL A 135 1.49 -12.68 -18.27
C VAL A 135 1.49 -11.69 -19.43
N LYS A 136 1.43 -10.38 -19.15
CA LYS A 136 1.37 -9.30 -20.16
C LYS A 136 0.35 -9.59 -21.28
N PRO A 137 -0.93 -9.77 -20.95
CA PRO A 137 -1.92 -10.36 -21.86
C PRO A 137 -2.32 -9.49 -23.08
N PHE A 138 -1.99 -8.20 -23.12
CA PHE A 138 -2.37 -7.27 -24.19
C PHE A 138 -1.50 -6.00 -24.19
#